data_AF-A0A7S4VND4-F1
#
_entry.id   AF-A0A7S4VND4-F1
#
_cell.length_a   1.000
_cell.length_b   1.000
_cell.length_c   1.000
_cell.angle_alpha   90.00
_cell.angle_beta   90.00
_cell.angle_gamma   90.00
#
_symmetry.space_group_name_H-M   'P 1'
#
loop_
_entity.id
_entity.type
_entity.pdbx_description
1 polymer ?
#
loop_
_entity_poly.entity_id
_entity_poly.type
_entity_poly.pdbx_seq_one_letter_code
_entity_poly.pdbx_strand_id
1 'polypeptide(L)'
;MFSPKAPYQGKVVENDKHPHTLTGQTGDANWETAHVTFDHGGNVPYIEGQSIGVIAPGPDKKGETPAKIRLYSIASSAVGDDETSKTVSLCVKRVVEVDGDHANREVGEDKPDKAGTHFPDNKVYRGVCSNHICDMNVGDDVLITGPTGAEM
;
A
#
# COMPACT_ATOMS: atom_id res chain seq x y z
N MET A 1 18.34 1.67 -5.82
CA MET A 1 18.32 2.74 -6.85
C MET A 1 17.65 3.99 -6.29
N PHE A 2 16.40 3.90 -5.85
CA PHE A 2 15.70 4.99 -5.16
C PHE A 2 15.76 4.82 -3.65
N SER A 3 15.90 5.94 -2.92
CA SER A 3 16.02 5.96 -1.46
C SER A 3 14.89 6.76 -0.83
N PRO A 4 14.65 6.68 0.48
CA PRO A 4 13.62 7.50 1.12
C PRO A 4 13.82 9.01 0.96
N LYS A 5 15.06 9.48 0.74
CA LYS A 5 15.36 10.89 0.50
C LYS A 5 15.15 11.33 -0.95
N ALA A 6 15.10 10.38 -1.88
CA ALA A 6 14.89 10.59 -3.31
C ALA A 6 14.07 9.41 -3.87
N PRO A 7 12.77 9.32 -3.54
CA PRO A 7 11.90 8.28 -4.06
C PRO A 7 11.58 8.54 -5.53
N TYR A 8 11.18 7.49 -6.23
CA TYR A 8 10.57 7.61 -7.55
C TYR A 8 9.08 7.88 -7.40
N GLN A 9 8.53 8.85 -8.16
CA GLN A 9 7.09 9.09 -8.21
C GLN A 9 6.49 8.27 -9.36
N GLY A 10 5.82 7.18 -9.02
CA GLY A 10 5.03 6.39 -9.95
C GLY A 10 3.55 6.79 -9.93
N LYS A 11 2.75 6.06 -10.70
CA LYS A 11 1.29 6.26 -10.76
C LYS A 11 0.55 4.95 -10.61
N VAL A 12 -0.60 4.98 -9.95
CA VAL A 12 -1.50 3.85 -9.90
C VAL A 12 -2.14 3.67 -11.28
N VAL A 13 -2.11 2.44 -11.80
CA VAL A 13 -2.76 2.08 -13.06
C VAL A 13 -3.83 1.02 -12.81
N GLU A 14 -4.66 0.78 -13.82
CA GLU A 14 -5.61 -0.33 -13.78
C GLU A 14 -4.85 -1.65 -13.66
N ASN A 15 -5.32 -2.54 -12.80
CA ASN A 15 -4.75 -3.87 -12.65
C ASN A 15 -5.08 -4.71 -13.89
N ASP A 16 -4.08 -5.37 -14.49
CA ASP A 16 -4.27 -6.07 -15.76
C ASP A 16 -5.13 -7.34 -15.64
N LYS A 17 -4.86 -8.18 -14.63
CA LYS A 17 -5.53 -9.49 -14.45
C LYS A 17 -6.43 -9.60 -13.22
N HIS A 18 -6.15 -8.82 -12.17
CA HIS A 18 -6.74 -9.00 -10.85
C HIS A 18 -7.65 -7.85 -10.46
N PRO A 19 -8.79 -8.10 -9.78
CA PRO A 19 -9.57 -7.01 -9.20
C PRO A 19 -8.76 -6.27 -8.14
N HIS A 20 -9.16 -5.04 -7.82
CA HIS A 20 -8.56 -4.27 -6.72
C HIS A 20 -8.63 -5.03 -5.39
N THR A 21 -9.79 -5.56 -5.02
CA THR A 21 -9.98 -6.32 -3.79
C THR A 21 -9.95 -7.83 -4.07
N LEU A 22 -9.02 -8.55 -3.44
CA LEU A 22 -8.79 -9.99 -3.64
C LEU A 22 -9.61 -10.89 -2.71
N THR A 23 -10.07 -10.35 -1.57
CA THR A 23 -10.80 -11.10 -0.54
C THR A 23 -12.29 -10.74 -0.52
N GLY A 24 -13.11 -11.58 0.11
CA GLY A 24 -14.53 -11.29 0.36
C GLY A 24 -14.75 -10.68 1.74
N GLN A 25 -15.76 -9.82 1.89
CA GLN A 25 -16.11 -9.19 3.15
C GLN A 25 -16.61 -10.23 4.16
N THR A 26 -15.90 -10.38 5.29
CA THR A 26 -16.21 -11.35 6.34
C THR A 26 -16.84 -10.71 7.59
N GLY A 27 -16.86 -9.37 7.67
CA GLY A 27 -17.18 -8.63 8.90
C GLY A 27 -16.01 -8.43 9.86
N ASP A 28 -14.86 -9.08 9.61
CA ASP A 28 -13.60 -8.80 10.32
C ASP A 28 -13.07 -7.43 9.93
N ALA A 29 -12.55 -6.64 10.87
CA ALA A 29 -11.96 -5.33 10.57
C ALA A 29 -10.79 -5.41 9.57
N ASN A 30 -10.07 -6.53 9.53
CA ASN A 30 -8.92 -6.80 8.67
C ASN A 30 -9.25 -7.68 7.46
N TRP A 31 -10.50 -7.67 6.98
CA TRP A 31 -10.94 -8.58 5.92
C TRP A 31 -10.30 -8.31 4.55
N GLU A 32 -9.94 -7.05 4.24
CA GLU A 32 -9.49 -6.65 2.91
C GLU A 32 -8.00 -6.95 2.66
N THR A 33 -7.74 -7.67 1.57
CA THR A 33 -6.44 -7.67 0.89
C THR A 33 -6.65 -7.13 -0.52
N ALA A 34 -5.84 -6.14 -0.91
CA ALA A 34 -5.90 -5.50 -2.21
C ALA A 34 -4.72 -5.87 -3.12
N HIS A 35 -4.98 -6.00 -4.41
CA HIS A 35 -3.97 -5.99 -5.47
C HIS A 35 -3.90 -4.58 -6.05
N VAL A 36 -2.71 -4.00 -6.12
CA VAL A 36 -2.52 -2.64 -6.66
C VAL A 36 -1.30 -2.62 -7.56
N THR A 37 -1.47 -2.14 -8.79
CA THR A 37 -0.39 -2.00 -9.78
C THR A 37 0.04 -0.54 -9.94
N PHE A 38 1.35 -0.32 -10.00
CA PHE A 38 1.95 0.99 -10.22
C PHE A 38 2.76 1.01 -11.52
N ASP A 39 2.53 2.00 -12.37
CA ASP A 39 3.42 2.35 -13.48
C ASP A 39 4.67 3.06 -12.95
N HIS A 40 5.82 2.52 -13.30
CA HIS A 40 7.14 3.06 -13.01
C HIS A 40 7.94 3.41 -14.27
N GLY A 41 7.36 3.33 -15.46
CA GLY A 41 7.96 3.75 -16.73
C GLY A 41 9.28 3.05 -17.06
N GLY A 42 9.54 1.87 -16.50
CA GLY A 42 10.82 1.15 -16.61
C GLY A 42 11.95 1.69 -15.71
N ASN A 43 11.68 2.68 -14.85
CA ASN A 43 12.69 3.31 -13.99
C ASN A 43 13.04 2.50 -12.74
N VAL A 44 12.15 1.60 -12.30
CA VAL A 44 12.36 0.74 -11.13
C VAL A 44 12.53 -0.70 -11.61
N PRO A 45 13.66 -1.07 -12.23
CA PRO A 45 13.90 -2.45 -12.65
C PRO A 45 14.10 -3.33 -11.42
N TYR A 46 13.35 -4.43 -11.33
CA TYR A 46 13.40 -5.41 -10.25
C TYR A 46 13.42 -6.85 -10.80
N ILE A 47 13.70 -7.81 -9.93
CA ILE A 47 13.55 -9.24 -10.19
C ILE A 47 12.67 -9.89 -9.12
N GLU A 48 12.19 -11.10 -9.41
CA GLU A 48 11.36 -11.88 -8.50
C GLU A 48 12.06 -12.11 -7.14
N GLY A 49 11.28 -12.08 -6.05
CA GLY A 49 11.79 -12.21 -4.68
C GLY A 49 12.22 -10.90 -4.02
N GLN A 50 12.27 -9.79 -4.78
CA GLN A 50 12.57 -8.47 -4.22
C GLN A 50 11.34 -7.79 -3.60
N SER A 51 11.61 -6.68 -2.90
CA SER A 51 10.63 -5.78 -2.33
C SER A 51 10.82 -4.35 -2.85
N ILE A 52 9.74 -3.57 -2.87
CA ILE A 52 9.80 -2.11 -2.97
C ILE A 52 9.33 -1.49 -1.66
N GLY A 53 9.75 -0.26 -1.40
CA GLY A 53 9.19 0.51 -0.29
C GLY A 53 8.23 1.57 -0.78
N VAL A 54 7.14 1.78 -0.04
CA VAL A 54 6.16 2.83 -0.29
C VAL A 54 6.21 3.86 0.83
N ILE A 55 6.16 5.14 0.45
CA ILE A 55 6.11 6.29 1.36
C ILE A 55 4.72 6.91 1.26
N ALA A 56 3.92 6.76 2.32
CA ALA A 56 2.60 7.38 2.41
C ALA A 56 2.70 8.87 2.79
N PRO A 57 1.72 9.71 2.40
CA PRO A 57 1.74 11.15 2.67
C PRO A 57 1.76 11.47 4.16
N GLY A 58 1.30 10.57 5.04
CA GLY A 58 1.41 10.69 6.49
C GLY A 58 0.24 11.45 7.15
N PRO A 59 0.42 11.89 8.41
CA PRO A 59 1.61 11.71 9.26
C PRO A 59 1.78 10.27 9.77
N ASP A 60 2.97 9.94 10.29
CA ASP A 60 3.19 8.71 11.07
C ASP A 60 2.79 8.85 12.56
N LYS A 61 3.01 7.80 13.37
CA LYS A 61 2.69 7.80 14.81
C LYS A 61 3.46 8.87 15.62
N LYS A 62 4.54 9.44 15.07
CA LYS A 62 5.36 10.50 15.69
C LYS A 62 5.03 11.89 15.14
N GLY A 63 4.07 11.99 14.22
CA GLY A 63 3.75 13.24 13.53
C GLY A 63 4.65 13.56 12.34
N GLU A 64 5.59 12.68 11.97
CA GLU A 64 6.51 12.91 10.85
C GLU A 64 5.76 12.79 9.52
N THR A 65 6.02 13.74 8.61
CA THR A 65 5.38 13.86 7.29
C THR A 65 6.47 14.12 6.22
N PRO A 66 6.57 13.30 5.15
CA PRO A 66 5.76 12.12 4.89
C PRO A 66 6.06 10.99 5.88
N ALA A 67 5.18 9.98 5.93
CA ALA A 67 5.37 8.84 6.83
C ALA A 67 6.62 8.02 6.46
N LYS A 68 7.20 7.32 7.43
CA LYS A 68 8.34 6.41 7.15
C LYS A 68 7.98 5.34 6.13
N ILE A 69 8.97 4.98 5.30
CA ILE A 69 8.91 3.86 4.36
C ILE A 69 8.37 2.58 5.01
N ARG A 70 7.45 1.90 4.32
CA ARG A 70 7.08 0.50 4.59
C ARG A 70 7.47 -0.34 3.38
N LEU A 71 8.08 -1.51 3.63
CA LEU A 71 8.47 -2.44 2.59
C LEU A 71 7.33 -3.41 2.29
N TYR A 72 7.14 -3.70 1.00
CA TYR A 72 6.20 -4.69 0.50
C TYR A 72 6.92 -5.57 -0.52
N SER A 73 6.76 -6.88 -0.38
CA SER A 73 7.22 -7.84 -1.38
C SER A 73 6.53 -7.57 -2.71
N ILE A 74 7.29 -7.60 -3.80
CA ILE A 74 6.76 -7.44 -5.14
C ILE A 74 5.94 -8.68 -5.49
N ALA A 75 4.72 -8.47 -5.99
CA ALA A 75 3.78 -9.54 -6.34
C ALA A 75 3.80 -9.90 -7.84
N SER A 76 4.42 -9.09 -8.68
CA SER A 76 4.56 -9.30 -10.13
C SER A 76 5.91 -9.91 -10.52
N SER A 77 5.97 -10.55 -11.69
CA SER A 77 7.23 -10.93 -12.34
C SER A 77 8.01 -9.70 -12.80
N ALA A 78 9.28 -9.82 -13.20
CA ALA A 78 10.12 -8.71 -13.65
C ALA A 78 9.57 -7.96 -14.88
N VAL A 79 8.65 -8.57 -15.63
CA VAL A 79 7.97 -7.91 -16.76
C VAL A 79 6.69 -7.19 -16.36
N GLY A 80 6.31 -7.23 -15.08
CA GLY A 80 5.04 -6.67 -14.61
C GLY A 80 3.86 -7.58 -14.96
N ASP A 81 2.68 -7.29 -14.40
CA ASP A 81 1.45 -8.04 -14.74
C ASP A 81 0.96 -7.75 -16.17
N ASP A 82 1.36 -6.60 -16.73
CA ASP A 82 1.04 -6.17 -18.09
C ASP A 82 2.10 -6.59 -19.13
N GLU A 83 3.15 -7.29 -18.69
CA GLU A 83 4.25 -7.79 -19.52
C GLU A 83 5.06 -6.70 -20.25
N THR A 84 5.00 -5.43 -19.81
CA THR A 84 5.71 -4.31 -20.46
C THR A 84 7.06 -3.96 -19.83
N SER A 85 7.42 -4.58 -18.70
CA SER A 85 8.53 -4.20 -17.81
C SER A 85 8.43 -2.77 -17.28
N LYS A 86 7.24 -2.17 -17.28
CA LYS A 86 7.01 -0.81 -16.79
C LYS A 86 6.11 -0.75 -15.56
N THR A 87 5.54 -1.88 -15.14
CA THR A 87 4.64 -1.94 -13.99
C THR A 87 5.20 -2.81 -12.88
N VAL A 88 4.79 -2.52 -11.65
CA VAL A 88 5.05 -3.33 -10.47
C VAL A 88 3.75 -3.48 -9.67
N SER A 89 3.45 -4.71 -9.24
CA SER A 89 2.23 -5.00 -8.48
C SER A 89 2.56 -5.35 -7.03
N LEU A 90 1.67 -4.95 -6.13
CA LEU A 90 1.70 -5.30 -4.71
C LEU A 90 0.42 -6.04 -4.31
N CYS A 91 0.55 -6.97 -3.37
CA CYS A 91 -0.55 -7.58 -2.63
C CYS A 91 -0.51 -7.07 -1.19
N VAL A 92 -1.48 -6.23 -0.82
CA VAL A 92 -1.46 -5.46 0.43
C VAL A 92 -2.69 -5.77 1.27
N LYS A 93 -2.48 -6.32 2.46
CA LYS A 93 -3.52 -6.44 3.48
C LYS A 93 -3.76 -5.10 4.17
N ARG A 94 -5.02 -4.65 4.22
CA ARG A 94 -5.41 -3.49 5.02
C ARG A 94 -5.26 -3.80 6.50
N VAL A 95 -4.63 -2.90 7.24
CA VAL A 95 -4.46 -3.03 8.70
C VAL A 95 -5.45 -2.12 9.39
N VAL A 96 -6.39 -2.72 10.13
CA VAL A 96 -7.34 -2.05 11.00
C VAL A 96 -7.39 -2.79 12.34
N GLU A 97 -7.15 -2.08 13.42
CA GLU A 97 -7.25 -2.60 14.78
C GLU A 97 -8.33 -1.81 15.50
N VAL A 98 -9.25 -2.51 16.15
CA VAL A 98 -10.41 -1.94 16.84
C VAL A 98 -10.28 -2.25 18.31
N ASP A 99 -10.33 -1.23 19.17
CA ASP A 99 -10.13 -1.31 20.62
C ASP A 99 -8.86 -2.08 21.05
N GLY A 100 -7.81 -1.94 20.26
CA GLY A 100 -6.51 -2.56 20.51
C GLY A 100 -5.55 -1.71 21.35
N ASP A 101 -4.31 -2.19 21.48
CA ASP A 101 -3.26 -1.54 22.29
C ASP A 101 -2.75 -0.23 21.66
N HIS A 102 -3.07 -0.02 20.38
CA HIS A 102 -2.71 1.16 19.62
C HIS A 102 -3.96 1.77 18.99
N ALA A 103 -4.03 3.10 18.98
CA ALA A 103 -5.05 3.88 18.29
C ALA A 103 -4.39 5.08 17.61
N ASN A 104 -4.85 5.44 16.42
CA ASN A 104 -4.54 6.72 15.78
C ASN A 104 -5.79 7.52 15.40
N ARG A 105 -6.95 7.08 15.90
CA ARG A 105 -8.26 7.72 15.80
C ARG A 105 -8.99 7.44 17.11
N GLU A 106 -9.44 8.50 17.77
CA GLU A 106 -10.29 8.39 18.95
C GLU A 106 -11.75 8.08 18.53
N VAL A 107 -12.58 7.77 19.53
CA VAL A 107 -14.02 7.51 19.31
C VAL A 107 -14.67 8.70 18.59
N GLY A 108 -15.40 8.41 17.51
CA GLY A 108 -16.03 9.39 16.63
C GLY A 108 -15.13 9.97 15.54
N GLU A 109 -13.82 9.68 15.54
CA GLU A 109 -12.88 10.22 14.53
C GLU A 109 -12.66 9.28 13.34
N ASP A 110 -13.05 8.01 13.45
CA ASP A 110 -12.93 7.06 12.35
C ASP A 110 -13.78 7.50 11.15
N LYS A 111 -13.27 7.24 9.95
CA LYS A 111 -13.98 7.53 8.69
C LYS A 111 -14.04 6.25 7.86
N PRO A 112 -15.11 6.05 7.07
CA PRO A 112 -15.18 4.95 6.12
C PRO A 112 -13.97 4.94 5.20
N ASP A 113 -13.42 3.75 4.97
CA ASP A 113 -12.39 3.52 3.95
C ASP A 113 -13.00 2.94 2.66
N LYS A 114 -12.16 2.69 1.65
CA LYS A 114 -12.61 2.11 0.37
C LYS A 114 -13.18 0.69 0.53
N ALA A 115 -12.79 -0.03 1.58
CA ALA A 115 -13.33 -1.34 1.95
C ALA A 115 -14.70 -1.24 2.65
N GLY A 116 -15.23 -0.04 2.90
CA GLY A 116 -16.49 0.16 3.59
C GLY A 116 -16.43 -0.16 5.09
N THR A 117 -15.24 -0.30 5.68
CA THR A 117 -15.11 -0.50 7.13
C THR A 117 -15.19 0.84 7.85
N HIS A 118 -15.97 0.90 8.92
CA HIS A 118 -16.15 2.10 9.71
C HIS A 118 -16.57 1.74 11.14
N PHE A 119 -15.87 2.28 12.13
CA PHE A 119 -16.07 1.97 13.54
C PHE A 119 -16.17 3.28 14.36
N PRO A 120 -17.30 3.98 14.29
CA PRO A 120 -17.47 5.29 14.93
C PRO A 120 -17.49 5.23 16.46
N ASP A 121 -17.87 4.08 17.04
CA ASP A 121 -18.04 3.90 18.49
C ASP A 121 -16.79 3.33 19.19
N ASN A 122 -15.68 3.15 18.46
CA ASN A 122 -14.49 2.46 18.94
C ASN A 122 -13.25 3.35 18.81
N LYS A 123 -12.20 3.02 19.57
CA LYS A 123 -10.86 3.52 19.23
C LYS A 123 -10.31 2.68 18.09
N VAL A 124 -9.72 3.33 17.09
CA VAL A 124 -9.27 2.64 15.88
C VAL A 124 -7.81 2.96 15.61
N TYR A 125 -7.04 1.93 15.28
CA TYR A 125 -5.77 2.09 14.60
C TYR A 125 -5.89 1.67 13.14
N ARG A 126 -5.61 2.60 12.23
CA ARG A 126 -5.48 2.32 10.81
C ARG A 126 -4.02 2.42 10.40
N GLY A 127 -3.47 1.33 9.89
CA GLY A 127 -2.10 1.29 9.37
C GLY A 127 -1.93 2.32 8.25
N VAL A 128 -1.07 3.33 8.47
CA VAL A 128 -0.94 4.50 7.58
C VAL A 128 -0.65 4.11 6.13
N CYS A 129 0.36 3.26 5.90
CA CYS A 129 0.77 2.92 4.54
C CYS A 129 -0.14 1.88 3.89
N SER A 130 -0.61 0.87 4.62
CA SER A 130 -1.50 -0.14 4.06
C SER A 130 -2.86 0.44 3.68
N ASN A 131 -3.46 1.28 4.53
CA ASN A 131 -4.73 1.95 4.17
C ASN A 131 -4.51 2.91 3.01
N HIS A 132 -3.41 3.68 2.99
CA HIS A 132 -3.08 4.55 1.87
C HIS A 132 -3.05 3.79 0.53
N ILE A 133 -2.35 2.65 0.47
CA ILE A 133 -2.29 1.84 -0.76
C ILE A 133 -3.66 1.23 -1.11
N CYS A 134 -4.37 0.69 -0.12
CA CYS A 134 -5.68 0.05 -0.38
C CYS A 134 -6.76 1.07 -0.78
N ASP A 135 -6.62 2.35 -0.41
CA ASP A 135 -7.56 3.43 -0.76
C ASP A 135 -7.22 4.13 -2.08
N MET A 136 -6.07 3.85 -2.70
CA MET A 136 -5.65 4.46 -3.96
C MET A 136 -6.62 4.19 -5.11
N ASN A 137 -6.72 5.17 -6.00
CA ASN A 137 -7.45 5.11 -7.26
C ASN A 137 -6.49 5.22 -8.44
N VAL A 138 -6.93 4.70 -9.59
CA VAL A 138 -6.18 4.85 -10.85
C VAL A 138 -5.90 6.33 -11.11
N GLY A 139 -4.63 6.64 -11.39
CA GLY A 139 -4.12 8.00 -11.60
C GLY A 139 -3.45 8.65 -10.38
N ASP A 140 -3.64 8.09 -9.18
CA ASP A 140 -3.01 8.61 -7.95
C ASP A 140 -1.48 8.48 -8.04
N ASP A 141 -0.78 9.46 -7.45
CA ASP A 141 0.68 9.44 -7.33
C ASP A 141 1.12 8.55 -6.16
N VAL A 142 2.20 7.79 -6.35
CA VAL A 142 2.80 6.94 -5.31
C VAL A 142 4.31 7.15 -5.24
N LEU A 143 4.84 7.29 -4.03
CA LEU A 143 6.28 7.41 -3.79
C LEU A 143 6.90 6.04 -3.53
N ILE A 144 7.70 5.56 -4.47
CA ILE A 144 8.34 4.24 -4.50
C ILE A 144 9.83 4.37 -4.17
N THR A 145 10.36 3.40 -3.43
CA THR A 145 11.79 3.27 -3.11
C THR A 145 12.26 1.84 -3.44
N GLY A 146 13.57 1.65 -3.57
CA GLY A 146 14.16 0.35 -3.88
C GLY A 146 14.58 0.17 -5.35
N PRO A 147 14.44 -1.05 -5.91
CA PRO A 147 14.09 -2.28 -5.19
C PRO A 147 15.12 -2.63 -4.09
N THR A 148 14.74 -3.52 -3.17
CA THR A 148 15.58 -4.04 -2.09
C THR A 148 15.35 -5.54 -1.90
N GLY A 149 16.29 -6.23 -1.25
CA GLY A 149 16.30 -7.69 -1.12
C GLY A 149 17.28 -8.33 -2.09
N ALA A 150 18.14 -9.19 -1.53
CA ALA A 150 19.16 -9.94 -2.25
C ALA A 150 19.46 -11.30 -1.57
N GLU A 151 18.62 -11.75 -0.63
CA GLU A 151 18.70 -13.13 -0.16
C GLU A 151 18.27 -14.03 -1.33
N MET A 152 19.26 -14.75 -1.87
CA MET A 152 19.13 -15.83 -2.83
C MET A 152 19.49 -17.14 -2.14
#